data_AF-A0A537PN26-F1
#
_entry.id   AF-A0A537PN26-F1
#
_cell.length_a   1.000
_cell.length_b   1.000
_cell.length_c   1.000
_cell.angle_alpha   90.00
_cell.angle_beta   90.00
_cell.angle_gamma   90.00
#
_symmetry.space_group_name_H-M   'P 1'
#
loop_
_entity.id
_entity.type
_entity.pdbx_description
1 polymer ?
#
loop_
_entity_poly.entity_id
_entity_poly.type
_entity_poly.pdbx_seq_one_letter_code
_entity_poly.pdbx_strand_id
1 'polypeptide(L)' 'MSERLENLKKARDRMIDDRDAHAKVLAAPFDRDKAERARFKFIEIQALIDALDRAIMGEDVISPAKGT' A
#
# COMPACT_ATOMS: atom_id res chain seq x y z
N MET A 1 16.98 3.83 11.37
CA MET A 1 15.92 3.97 10.35
C MET A 1 16.40 5.03 9.37
N SER A 2 16.43 4.76 8.05
CA SER A 2 16.81 5.78 7.07
C SER A 2 15.61 6.68 6.75
N GLU A 3 15.84 7.94 6.39
CA GLU A 3 14.77 8.86 5.93
C GLU A 3 13.97 8.25 4.76
N ARG A 4 14.68 7.56 3.86
CA ARG A 4 14.06 6.81 2.75
C ARG A 4 13.08 5.75 3.25
N LEU A 5 13.48 4.95 4.24
CA LEU A 5 12.63 3.90 4.82
C LEU A 5 11.40 4.48 5.54
N GLU A 6 11.56 5.62 6.24
CA GLU A 6 10.42 6.32 6.85
C GLU A 6 9.44 6.85 5.80
N ASN A 7 9.95 7.39 4.69
CA ASN A 7 9.13 7.87 3.59
C ASN A 7 8.38 6.72 2.90
N LEU A 8 9.02 5.56 2.71
CA LEU A 8 8.36 4.37 2.16
C LEU A 8 7.23 3.88 3.07
N LYS A 9 7.46 3.85 4.40
CA LYS A 9 6.43 3.46 5.38
C LYS A 9 5.23 4.41 5.37
N LYS A 10 5.48 5.73 5.40
CA LYS A 10 4.41 6.74 5.30
C LYS A 10 3.61 6.63 4.00
N ALA A 11 4.29 6.40 2.88
CA ALA A 11 3.63 6.19 1.59
C ALA A 11 2.74 4.95 1.61
N ARG A 12 3.23 3.84 2.18
CA ARG A 12 2.47 2.60 2.33
C ARG A 12 1.21 2.80 3.19
N ASP A 13 1.35 3.44 4.33
CA ASP A 13 0.24 3.67 5.26
C ASP A 13 -0.87 4.49 4.57
N ARG A 14 -0.51 5.53 3.83
CA ARG A 14 -1.47 6.32 3.04
C ARG A 14 -2.18 5.47 1.98
N MET A 15 -1.46 4.59 1.29
CA MET A 15 -2.07 3.72 0.28
C MET A 15 -3.01 2.68 0.90
N ILE A 16 -2.74 2.21 2.12
CA ILE A 16 -3.66 1.34 2.86
C ILE A 16 -4.97 2.08 3.16
N ASP A 17 -4.89 3.32 3.64
CA ASP A 17 -6.09 4.14 3.91
C ASP A 17 -6.93 4.35 2.64
N ASP A 18 -6.29 4.69 1.52
CA ASP A 18 -6.95 4.88 0.23
C ASP A 18 -7.58 3.56 -0.28
N ARG A 19 -6.90 2.42 -0.12
CA ARG A 19 -7.42 1.09 -0.47
C ARG A 19 -8.66 0.75 0.37
N ASP A 20 -8.62 1.01 1.67
CA ASP A 20 -9.69 0.66 2.60
C ASP A 20 -10.96 1.50 2.34
N ALA A 21 -10.81 2.73 1.82
CA ALA A 21 -11.94 3.51 1.32
C ALA A 21 -12.64 2.81 0.14
N HIS A 22 -11.88 2.25 -0.81
CA HIS A 22 -12.45 1.48 -1.93
C HIS A 22 -13.04 0.14 -1.47
N ALA A 23 -12.44 -0.53 -0.49
CA ALA A 23 -12.99 -1.74 0.10
C ALA A 23 -14.39 -1.51 0.70
N LYS A 24 -14.59 -0.37 1.39
CA LYS A 24 -15.90 0.03 1.91
C LYS A 24 -16.94 0.22 0.81
N VAL A 25 -16.56 0.78 -0.34
CA VAL A 25 -17.47 0.91 -1.50
C VAL A 25 -17.85 -0.46 -2.07
N LEU A 26 -16.90 -1.38 -2.16
CA LEU A 26 -17.15 -2.75 -2.63
C LEU A 26 -18.04 -3.56 -1.68
N ALA A 27 -18.00 -3.26 -0.38
CA ALA A 27 -18.84 -3.89 0.64
C ALA A 27 -20.25 -3.27 0.77
N ALA A 28 -20.48 -2.10 0.19
CA ALA A 28 -21.78 -1.43 0.19
C ALA A 28 -22.79 -2.15 -0.74
N PRO A 29 -24.11 -1.87 -0.63
CA PRO A 29 -25.08 -2.37 -1.59
C PRO A 29 -24.68 -2.08 -3.03
N PHE A 30 -24.94 -3.06 -3.91
CA PHE A 30 -24.40 -3.05 -5.27
C PHE A 30 -24.87 -1.85 -6.10
N ASP A 31 -23.91 -1.05 -6.51
CA ASP A 31 -24.03 0.00 -7.52
C ASP A 31 -22.96 -0.30 -8.57
N ARG A 32 -23.39 -0.69 -9.78
CA ARG A 32 -22.50 -1.23 -10.82
C ARG A 32 -21.36 -0.28 -11.16
N ASP A 33 -21.67 0.99 -11.41
CA ASP A 33 -20.68 1.97 -11.85
C ASP A 33 -19.70 2.32 -10.72
N LYS A 34 -20.16 2.34 -9.47
CA LYS A 34 -19.28 2.54 -8.30
C LYS A 34 -18.44 1.30 -8.03
N ALA A 35 -19.01 0.11 -8.15
CA ALA A 35 -18.32 -1.16 -7.91
C ALA A 35 -17.22 -1.41 -8.95
N GLU A 36 -17.49 -1.20 -10.24
CA GLU A 36 -16.50 -1.37 -11.31
C GLU A 36 -15.31 -0.42 -11.10
N ARG A 37 -15.57 0.88 -10.87
CA ARG A 37 -14.51 1.86 -10.59
C ARG A 37 -13.73 1.54 -9.32
N ALA A 38 -14.41 1.19 -8.23
CA ALA A 38 -13.76 0.82 -6.97
C ALA A 38 -12.89 -0.42 -7.13
N ARG A 39 -13.33 -1.42 -7.92
CA ARG A 39 -12.54 -2.62 -8.19
C ARG A 39 -11.25 -2.31 -8.93
N PHE A 40 -11.30 -1.50 -9.99
CA PHE A 40 -10.09 -1.12 -10.72
C PHE A 40 -9.10 -0.37 -9.82
N LYS A 41 -9.58 0.60 -9.04
CA LYS A 41 -8.74 1.37 -8.12
C LYS A 41 -8.17 0.54 -6.97
N PHE A 42 -8.96 -0.37 -6.41
CA PHE A 42 -8.50 -1.29 -5.37
C PHE A 42 -7.31 -2.13 -5.83
N ILE A 43 -7.37 -2.70 -7.05
CA ILE A 43 -6.28 -3.51 -7.61
C ILE A 43 -5.02 -2.67 -7.86
N GLU A 44 -5.18 -1.48 -8.45
CA GLU A 44 -4.07 -0.55 -8.71
C GLU A 44 -3.35 -0.15 -7.42
N ILE A 45 -4.10 0.21 -6.38
CA ILE A 45 -3.54 0.60 -5.08
C ILE A 45 -2.89 -0.60 -4.40
N GLN A 46 -3.49 -1.80 -4.45
CA GLN A 46 -2.87 -2.99 -3.88
C GLN A 46 -1.53 -3.32 -4.56
N ALA A 47 -1.44 -3.19 -5.89
CA ALA A 47 -0.18 -3.40 -6.61
C ALA A 47 0.91 -2.40 -6.17
N LEU A 48 0.53 -1.15 -5.86
CA LEU A 48 1.44 -0.15 -5.32
C LEU A 48 1.87 -0.48 -3.88
N ILE A 49 0.95 -0.94 -3.01
CA ILE A 49 1.28 -1.41 -1.66
C ILE A 49 2.30 -2.57 -1.74
N ASP A 50 2.07 -3.55 -2.61
CA ASP A 50 2.98 -4.69 -2.78
C ASP A 50 4.37 -4.26 -3.30
N ALA A 51 4.44 -3.21 -4.10
CA ALA A 51 5.71 -2.62 -4.54
C ALA A 51 6.44 -1.88 -3.39
N LEU A 52 5.70 -1.13 -2.57
CA LEU A 52 6.24 -0.45 -1.40
C LEU A 52 6.73 -1.45 -0.35
N ASP A 53 5.99 -2.52 -0.10
CA ASP A 53 6.39 -3.58 0.83
C ASP A 53 7.68 -4.27 0.39
N ARG A 54 7.81 -4.58 -0.90
CA ARG A 54 9.06 -5.11 -1.46
C ARG A 54 10.23 -4.12 -1.33
N ALA A 55 10.00 -2.83 -1.53
CA ALA A 55 11.03 -1.81 -1.37
C ALA A 55 11.48 -1.66 0.09
N ILE A 56 10.52 -1.70 1.04
CA ILE A 56 10.78 -1.67 2.49
C ILE A 56 11.62 -2.88 2.92
N MET A 57 11.22 -4.09 2.49
CA MET A 57 11.99 -5.31 2.77
C MET A 57 13.41 -5.23 2.20
N GLY A 58 13.59 -4.65 1.01
CA GLY A 58 14.91 -4.42 0.43
C GLY A 58 15.79 -3.52 1.30
N GLU A 59 15.24 -2.46 1.90
CA GLU A 59 15.99 -1.57 2.80
C GLU A 59 16.38 -2.24 4.13
N ASP A 60 15.49 -3.07 4.68
CA ASP A 60 15.75 -3.82 5.90
C ASP A 60 16.84 -4.90 5.68
N VAL A 61 16.93 -5.47 4.47
CA VAL A 61 17.98 -6.44 4.10
C VAL A 61 19.31 -5.76 3.77
N ILE A 62 19.30 -4.58 3.14
CA ILE A 62 20.50 -3.83 2.73
C ILE A 62 21.11 -3.02 3.88
N SER A 63 20.38 -2.85 5.00
CA SER A 63 20.99 -2.38 6.26
C SER A 63 21.55 -3.59 7.02
N PRO A 64 22.81 -4.02 6.81
CA PRO A 64 23.43 -4.93 7.75
C PRO A 64 23.38 -4.24 9.10
N ALA A 65 22.94 -4.97 10.12
CA ALA A 65 23.18 -4.59 11.50
C ALA A 65 24.64 -4.17 11.60
N LYS A 66 24.88 -2.86 11.81
CA LYS A 66 26.19 -2.40 12.26
C LYS A 66 26.40 -3.05 13.63
N GLY A 67 27.29 -4.03 13.67
CA GLY A 67 27.87 -4.60 14.88
C GLY A 67 27.17 -5.86 15.36
N THR A 68 27.87 -7.00 15.26
CA THR A 68 28.77 -7.49 16.31
C THR A 68 29.90 -8.28 15.69
#